data_AF-A0A5E4QL57-F1
#
_entry.id   AF-A0A5E4QL57-F1
#
_cell.length_a   1.000
_cell.length_b   1.000
_cell.length_c   1.000
_cell.angle_alpha   90.00
_cell.angle_beta   90.00
_cell.angle_gamma   90.00
#
_symmetry.space_group_name_H-M   'P 1'
#
loop_
_entity.id
_entity.type
_entity.pdbx_description
1 polymer ?
#
loop_
_entity_poly.entity_id
_entity_poly.type
_entity_poly.pdbx_seq_one_letter_code
_entity_poly.pdbx_strand_id
1 'polypeptide(L)'
;MLRGINRLNKLYSVKYSTAAAPAPNTNPDIFYTGLFINNEWVKSSDGKTFKTENPATGQVIAEVQQGGKADVDKAVKAAKDAFRLGSPWRTMDASHRGYLINKLADLAERDRTYLASLETLDNGKPFLASYYGDVASLIKNLRYYAGWADKNHGKTLPIDGKYFACVWPDHTMELPTADGIVEAGSRAGDWQHRDTQAGGADSSHRPLSSTTGEGRGERGARVGKLIQRGAAGSVKRITLELGGKSPNIVLADCDLQHALAKKRVLGDPFDPKTEQGPQMDIATVEIFGPVQQILKFSSLEEVVQRANDTEYGLAAAVFSQDVDRINYVIQVRFARRHGVG
;
A
#
# COMPACT_ATOMS: atom_id res chain seq x y z
N MET A 1 34.98 -56.63 -1.19
CA MET A 1 35.13 -55.88 -2.46
C MET A 1 34.10 -54.76 -2.49
N LEU A 2 34.53 -53.54 -2.13
CA LEU A 2 33.75 -52.30 -2.17
C LEU A 2 33.85 -51.68 -3.57
N ARG A 3 32.87 -51.88 -4.45
CA ARG A 3 32.67 -51.05 -5.67
C ARG A 3 31.20 -51.13 -6.09
N GLY A 4 30.41 -50.08 -5.89
CA GLY A 4 29.06 -50.08 -6.48
C GLY A 4 28.05 -48.98 -6.18
N ILE A 5 28.25 -48.02 -5.26
CA ILE A 5 27.13 -47.13 -4.85
C ILE A 5 27.37 -45.62 -5.05
N ASN A 6 28.54 -45.15 -5.49
CA ASN A 6 28.84 -43.71 -5.60
C ASN A 6 28.46 -43.03 -6.94
N ARG A 7 27.39 -43.43 -7.63
CA ARG A 7 27.06 -42.87 -8.96
C ARG A 7 25.62 -42.36 -9.17
N LEU A 8 24.88 -42.01 -8.11
CA LEU A 8 23.51 -41.45 -8.27
C LEU A 8 23.24 -40.08 -7.60
N ASN A 9 24.21 -39.44 -6.95
CA ASN A 9 23.99 -38.13 -6.29
C ASN A 9 24.40 -36.88 -7.10
N LYS A 10 24.51 -36.96 -8.43
CA LYS A 10 25.06 -35.85 -9.23
C LYS A 10 24.13 -35.21 -10.27
N LEU A 11 22.81 -35.35 -10.11
CA LEU A 11 21.84 -34.89 -11.14
C LEU A 11 20.63 -34.10 -10.60
N TYR A 12 20.75 -33.29 -9.55
CA TYR A 12 19.74 -32.27 -9.21
C TYR A 12 20.32 -30.98 -8.61
N SER A 13 21.43 -30.48 -9.15
CA SER A 13 21.79 -29.06 -8.99
C SER A 13 21.28 -28.32 -10.22
N VAL A 14 19.98 -28.06 -10.26
CA VAL A 14 19.44 -27.03 -11.14
C VAL A 14 19.93 -25.70 -10.56
N LYS A 15 21.03 -25.19 -11.09
CA LYS A 15 21.43 -23.80 -10.88
C LYS A 15 20.38 -22.96 -11.59
N TYR A 16 19.36 -22.50 -10.87
CA TYR A 16 18.66 -21.29 -11.29
C TYR A 16 19.75 -20.24 -11.47
N SER A 17 19.94 -19.77 -12.70
CA SER A 17 20.68 -18.52 -12.91
C SER A 17 19.82 -17.44 -12.24
N THR A 18 20.11 -17.14 -10.98
CA THR A 18 19.67 -15.88 -10.39
C THR A 18 20.39 -14.81 -11.19
N ALA A 19 19.74 -14.25 -12.21
CA ALA A 19 20.22 -13.02 -12.81
C ALA A 19 20.48 -12.05 -11.66
N ALA A 20 21.73 -11.58 -11.55
CA ALA A 20 22.09 -10.61 -10.53
C ALA A 20 21.15 -9.41 -10.65
N ALA A 21 20.73 -8.85 -9.52
CA ALA A 21 19.89 -7.65 -9.54
C ALA A 21 20.59 -6.59 -10.42
N PRO A 22 19.85 -5.91 -11.31
CA PRO A 22 20.45 -4.85 -12.12
C PRO A 22 21.04 -3.78 -11.20
N ALA A 23 22.16 -3.18 -11.62
CA ALA A 23 22.77 -2.10 -10.85
C ALA A 23 21.78 -0.91 -10.76
N PRO A 24 21.58 -0.33 -9.57
CA PRO A 24 20.72 0.83 -9.42
C PRO A 24 21.32 2.06 -10.10
N ASN A 25 20.46 2.98 -10.53
CA ASN A 25 20.89 4.35 -10.80
C ASN A 25 20.79 5.14 -9.48
N THR A 26 21.90 5.63 -8.94
CA THR A 26 21.92 6.36 -7.67
C THR A 26 21.41 7.80 -7.80
N ASN A 27 21.29 8.32 -9.02
CA ASN A 27 20.75 9.64 -9.31
C ASN A 27 19.88 9.61 -10.58
N PRO A 28 18.70 8.96 -10.51
CA PRO A 28 17.76 8.89 -11.62
C PRO A 28 17.27 10.27 -12.05
N ASP A 29 17.15 10.48 -13.36
CA ASP A 29 16.58 11.71 -13.91
C ASP A 29 15.11 11.87 -13.50
N ILE A 30 14.74 13.09 -13.12
CA ILE A 30 13.38 13.44 -12.73
C ILE A 30 12.67 14.06 -13.94
N PHE A 31 11.80 13.28 -14.57
CA PHE A 31 11.12 13.69 -15.80
C PHE A 31 9.83 14.50 -15.54
N TYR A 32 9.16 14.26 -14.41
CA TYR A 32 7.82 14.76 -14.17
C TYR A 32 7.68 15.34 -12.76
N THR A 33 7.31 16.61 -12.69
CA THR A 33 7.08 17.34 -11.42
C THR A 33 5.77 18.12 -11.40
N GLY A 34 4.97 18.01 -12.49
CA GLY A 34 3.68 18.67 -12.65
C GLY A 34 2.52 17.91 -12.00
N LEU A 35 1.34 18.51 -11.99
CA LEU A 35 0.09 17.79 -11.73
C LEU A 35 -0.34 17.05 -13.00
N PHE A 36 -0.87 15.83 -12.90
CA PHE A 36 -1.32 15.07 -14.07
C PHE A 36 -2.85 15.07 -14.16
N ILE A 37 -3.41 15.84 -15.10
CA ILE A 37 -4.86 15.99 -15.27
C ILE A 37 -5.22 15.80 -16.74
N ASN A 38 -6.19 14.93 -17.03
CA ASN A 38 -6.70 14.67 -18.38
C ASN A 38 -5.60 14.30 -19.40
N ASN A 39 -4.69 13.41 -19.00
CA ASN A 39 -3.53 12.96 -19.77
C ASN A 39 -2.47 14.05 -20.08
N GLU A 40 -2.50 15.17 -19.36
CA GLU A 40 -1.54 16.27 -19.52
C GLU A 40 -0.87 16.65 -18.20
N TRP A 41 0.39 17.07 -18.29
CA TRP A 41 1.11 17.66 -17.17
C TRP A 41 0.82 19.16 -17.09
N VAL A 42 0.23 19.60 -15.97
CA VAL A 42 -0.18 20.98 -15.73
C VAL A 42 0.52 21.56 -14.50
N LYS A 43 0.70 22.89 -14.50
CA LYS A 43 1.21 23.62 -13.32
C LYS A 43 0.08 23.83 -12.30
N SER A 44 0.45 24.01 -11.04
CA SER A 44 -0.49 24.41 -9.98
C SER A 44 -1.20 25.71 -10.35
N SER A 45 -2.51 25.78 -10.07
CA SER A 45 -3.30 27.00 -10.31
C SER A 45 -2.79 28.19 -9.52
N ASP A 46 -2.21 27.93 -8.34
CA ASP A 46 -1.64 28.96 -7.46
C ASP A 46 -0.14 29.16 -7.71
N GLY A 47 0.46 28.39 -8.63
CA GLY A 47 1.89 28.45 -8.97
C GLY A 47 2.83 27.97 -7.86
N LYS A 48 2.30 27.42 -6.76
CA LYS A 48 3.09 26.97 -5.60
C LYS A 48 3.81 25.67 -5.89
N THR A 49 4.99 25.53 -5.29
CA THR A 49 5.79 24.31 -5.30
C THR A 49 6.22 23.94 -3.88
N PHE A 50 6.52 22.66 -3.67
CA PHE A 50 7.20 22.17 -2.48
C PHE A 50 8.42 21.35 -2.87
N LYS A 51 9.37 21.21 -1.95
CA LYS A 51 10.61 20.49 -2.17
C LYS A 51 10.46 19.06 -1.70
N THR A 52 10.82 18.09 -2.54
CA THR A 52 11.10 16.73 -2.09
C THR A 52 12.59 16.61 -1.77
N GLU A 53 12.93 15.92 -0.69
CA GLU A 53 14.29 15.76 -0.17
C GLU A 53 14.64 14.28 -0.04
N ASN A 54 15.89 13.94 -0.34
CA ASN A 54 16.41 12.61 -0.13
C ASN A 54 16.66 12.40 1.38
N PRO A 55 15.97 11.46 2.04
CA PRO A 55 16.09 11.27 3.49
C PRO A 55 17.46 10.73 3.93
N ALA A 56 18.27 10.18 3.01
CA ALA A 56 19.62 9.71 3.31
C ALA A 56 20.65 10.83 3.36
N THR A 57 20.45 11.92 2.61
CA THR A 57 21.43 13.00 2.46
C THR A 57 20.91 14.36 2.91
N GLY A 58 19.58 14.52 3.06
CA GLY A 58 18.91 15.80 3.28
C GLY A 58 18.96 16.74 2.08
N GLN A 59 19.38 16.25 0.90
CA GLN A 59 19.49 17.07 -0.31
C GLN A 59 18.16 17.12 -1.05
N VAL A 60 17.82 18.29 -1.59
CA VAL A 60 16.62 18.47 -2.42
C VAL A 60 16.78 17.68 -3.71
N ILE A 61 15.80 16.81 -4.00
CA ILE A 61 15.73 16.03 -5.25
C ILE A 61 15.10 16.88 -6.36
N ALA A 62 13.94 17.48 -6.08
CA ALA A 62 13.17 18.26 -7.05
C ALA A 62 12.17 19.22 -6.38
N GLU A 63 11.73 20.24 -7.13
CA GLU A 63 10.57 21.06 -6.79
C GLU A 63 9.32 20.52 -7.51
N VAL A 64 8.32 20.11 -6.74
CA VAL A 64 7.07 19.50 -7.22
C VAL A 64 5.92 20.51 -7.09
N GLN A 65 5.00 20.50 -8.06
CA GLN A 65 3.83 21.38 -8.04
C GLN A 65 2.90 21.05 -6.86
N GLN A 66 2.56 22.05 -6.05
CA GLN A 66 1.63 21.90 -4.94
C GLN A 66 0.20 22.14 -5.41
N GLY A 67 -0.62 21.09 -5.47
CA GLY A 67 -2.02 21.17 -5.87
C GLY A 67 -2.90 21.91 -4.86
N GLY A 68 -3.66 22.91 -5.32
CA GLY A 68 -4.66 23.60 -4.52
C GLY A 68 -6.08 23.07 -4.75
N LYS A 69 -7.06 23.64 -4.04
CA LYS A 69 -8.48 23.30 -4.23
C LYS A 69 -8.94 23.46 -5.69
N ALA A 70 -8.51 24.51 -6.36
CA ALA A 70 -8.87 24.76 -7.77
C ALA A 70 -8.34 23.65 -8.70
N ASP A 71 -7.18 23.08 -8.40
CA ASP A 71 -6.62 21.96 -9.16
C ASP A 71 -7.39 20.66 -8.90
N VAL A 72 -7.81 20.43 -7.65
CA VAL A 72 -8.71 19.32 -7.29
C VAL A 72 -10.02 19.45 -8.05
N ASP A 73 -10.64 20.64 -8.08
CA ASP A 73 -11.90 20.88 -8.80
C ASP A 73 -11.76 20.57 -10.31
N LYS A 74 -10.60 20.92 -10.92
CA LYS A 74 -10.29 20.58 -12.33
C LYS A 74 -10.13 19.08 -12.54
N ALA A 75 -9.40 18.39 -11.66
CA ALA A 75 -9.22 16.94 -11.72
C ALA A 75 -10.57 16.20 -11.58
N VAL A 76 -11.41 16.60 -10.63
CA VAL A 76 -12.72 15.97 -10.43
C VAL A 76 -13.64 16.22 -11.62
N LYS A 77 -13.59 17.41 -12.23
CA LYS A 77 -14.32 17.68 -13.47
C LYS A 77 -13.87 16.75 -14.60
N ALA A 78 -12.56 16.59 -14.80
CA ALA A 78 -12.02 15.69 -15.82
C ALA A 78 -12.43 14.22 -15.58
N ALA A 79 -12.35 13.75 -14.34
CA ALA A 79 -12.79 12.40 -13.96
C ALA A 79 -14.29 12.19 -14.22
N LYS A 80 -15.12 13.17 -13.87
CA LYS A 80 -16.56 13.13 -14.17
C LYS A 80 -16.84 13.03 -15.66
N ASP A 81 -16.14 13.83 -16.45
CA ASP A 81 -16.32 13.85 -17.90
C ASP A 81 -15.92 12.52 -18.53
N ALA A 82 -14.82 11.91 -18.06
CA ALA A 82 -14.40 10.57 -18.44
C ALA A 82 -15.41 9.48 -18.00
N PHE A 83 -16.16 9.69 -16.92
CA PHE A 83 -17.13 8.72 -16.37
C PHE A 83 -18.59 8.91 -16.84
N ARG A 84 -18.86 9.88 -17.72
CA ARG A 84 -20.21 10.13 -18.26
C ARG A 84 -20.76 8.91 -19.00
N LEU A 85 -22.08 8.70 -18.94
CA LEU A 85 -22.73 7.65 -19.71
C LEU A 85 -22.46 7.86 -21.22
N GLY A 86 -22.06 6.80 -21.92
CA GLY A 86 -21.66 6.87 -23.33
C GLY A 86 -20.22 7.31 -23.57
N SER A 87 -19.44 7.63 -22.53
CA SER A 87 -18.01 7.92 -22.68
C SER A 87 -17.22 6.69 -23.10
N PRO A 88 -16.03 6.86 -23.73
CA PRO A 88 -15.17 5.75 -24.10
C PRO A 88 -14.84 4.81 -22.93
N TRP A 89 -14.63 5.35 -21.72
CA TRP A 89 -14.34 4.52 -20.54
C TRP A 89 -15.55 3.70 -20.09
N ARG A 90 -16.77 4.28 -20.15
CA ARG A 90 -18.00 3.61 -19.71
C ARG A 90 -18.52 2.58 -20.71
N THR A 91 -18.22 2.74 -22.00
CA THR A 91 -18.63 1.81 -23.06
C THR A 91 -17.55 0.78 -23.41
N MET A 92 -16.34 0.92 -22.87
CA MET A 92 -15.23 -0.02 -23.08
C MET A 92 -15.57 -1.41 -22.55
N ASP A 93 -15.23 -2.43 -23.35
CA ASP A 93 -15.33 -3.82 -22.95
C ASP A 93 -14.56 -4.07 -21.65
N ALA A 94 -15.18 -4.86 -20.76
CA ALA A 94 -14.60 -5.20 -19.47
C ALA A 94 -13.24 -5.89 -19.59
N SER A 95 -13.09 -6.77 -20.59
CA SER A 95 -11.83 -7.45 -20.91
C SER A 95 -10.76 -6.48 -21.42
N HIS A 96 -11.15 -5.43 -22.16
CA HIS A 96 -10.22 -4.42 -22.67
C HIS A 96 -9.65 -3.55 -21.53
N ARG A 97 -10.44 -3.26 -20.48
CA ARG A 97 -9.89 -2.65 -19.25
C ARG A 97 -8.80 -3.53 -18.64
N GLY A 98 -9.02 -4.84 -18.56
CA GLY A 98 -8.02 -5.80 -18.10
C GLY A 98 -6.75 -5.81 -18.98
N TYR A 99 -6.91 -5.69 -20.30
CA TYR A 99 -5.77 -5.56 -21.22
C TYR A 99 -4.95 -4.29 -20.93
N LEU A 100 -5.59 -3.14 -20.75
CA LEU A 100 -4.91 -1.87 -20.44
C LEU A 100 -4.15 -1.92 -19.12
N ILE A 101 -4.72 -2.53 -18.07
CA ILE A 101 -4.04 -2.70 -16.78
C ILE A 101 -2.83 -3.63 -16.92
N ASN A 102 -2.93 -4.71 -17.71
CA ASN A 102 -1.76 -5.55 -18.00
C ASN A 102 -0.69 -4.79 -18.79
N LYS A 103 -1.07 -3.94 -19.74
CA LYS A 103 -0.11 -3.07 -20.43
C LYS A 103 0.59 -2.10 -19.48
N LEU A 104 -0.11 -1.54 -18.50
CA LEU A 104 0.51 -0.74 -17.45
C LEU A 104 1.52 -1.58 -16.64
N ALA A 105 1.18 -2.82 -16.29
CA ALA A 105 2.09 -3.73 -15.61
C ALA A 105 3.35 -4.04 -16.45
N ASP A 106 3.20 -4.23 -17.76
CA ASP A 106 4.31 -4.48 -18.67
C ASP A 106 5.25 -3.25 -18.77
N LEU A 107 4.68 -2.04 -18.78
CA LEU A 107 5.45 -0.80 -18.76
C LEU A 107 6.18 -0.60 -17.42
N ALA A 108 5.51 -0.90 -16.30
CA ALA A 108 6.13 -0.87 -14.97
C ALA A 108 7.26 -1.92 -14.85
N GLU A 109 7.11 -3.08 -15.47
CA GLU A 109 8.15 -4.12 -15.52
C GLU A 109 9.34 -3.70 -16.40
N ARG A 110 9.07 -3.07 -17.55
CA ARG A 110 10.11 -2.48 -18.42
C ARG A 110 10.96 -1.46 -17.66
N ASP A 111 10.30 -0.57 -16.91
CA ASP A 111 10.95 0.55 -16.21
C ASP A 111 11.27 0.22 -14.75
N ARG A 112 11.22 -1.06 -14.35
CA ARG A 112 11.34 -1.51 -12.97
C ARG A 112 12.60 -1.02 -12.26
N THR A 113 13.74 -1.02 -12.95
CA THR A 113 15.01 -0.55 -12.39
C THR A 113 14.97 0.95 -12.10
N TYR A 114 14.37 1.74 -13.00
CA TYR A 114 14.19 3.18 -12.81
C TYR A 114 13.25 3.46 -11.65
N LEU A 115 12.07 2.83 -11.64
CA LEU A 115 11.07 3.00 -10.57
C LEU A 115 11.64 2.61 -9.20
N ALA A 116 12.36 1.49 -9.10
CA ALA A 116 12.98 1.06 -7.85
C ALA A 116 14.10 2.01 -7.39
N SER A 117 14.85 2.59 -8.33
CA SER A 117 15.90 3.58 -8.03
C SER A 117 15.30 4.89 -7.52
N LEU A 118 14.24 5.36 -8.16
CA LEU A 118 13.52 6.58 -7.77
C LEU A 118 12.83 6.40 -6.41
N GLU A 119 12.18 5.27 -6.18
CA GLU A 119 11.58 4.91 -4.89
C GLU A 119 12.62 4.91 -3.77
N THR A 120 13.82 4.36 -4.03
CA THR A 120 14.92 4.38 -3.06
C THR A 120 15.46 5.78 -2.80
N LEU A 121 15.57 6.61 -3.84
CA LEU A 121 16.04 7.98 -3.72
C LEU A 121 15.09 8.84 -2.86
N ASP A 122 13.79 8.74 -3.10
CA ASP A 122 12.75 9.58 -2.48
C ASP A 122 12.33 9.05 -1.10
N ASN A 123 12.26 7.73 -0.92
CA ASN A 123 11.81 7.12 0.33
C ASN A 123 12.95 6.74 1.30
N GLY A 124 14.17 6.50 0.78
CA GLY A 124 15.30 6.02 1.57
C GLY A 124 15.29 4.52 1.88
N LYS A 125 14.34 3.74 1.32
CA LYS A 125 14.33 2.28 1.48
C LYS A 125 15.43 1.62 0.65
N PRO A 126 16.04 0.51 1.11
CA PRO A 126 17.09 -0.16 0.34
C PRO A 126 16.64 -0.57 -1.06
N PHE A 127 17.50 -0.37 -2.08
CA PHE A 127 17.17 -0.64 -3.48
C PHE A 127 16.66 -2.05 -3.75
N LEU A 128 17.26 -3.06 -3.11
CA LEU A 128 16.82 -4.45 -3.26
C LEU A 128 15.41 -4.67 -2.69
N ALA A 129 15.04 -3.95 -1.63
CA ALA A 129 13.68 -3.98 -1.09
C ALA A 129 12.69 -3.33 -2.07
N SER A 130 13.02 -2.16 -2.62
CA SER A 130 12.23 -1.51 -3.69
C SER A 130 12.04 -2.42 -4.89
N TYR A 131 13.12 -3.05 -5.36
CA TYR A 131 13.12 -3.83 -6.58
C TYR A 131 12.37 -5.15 -6.42
N TYR A 132 12.67 -5.95 -5.38
CA TYR A 132 12.08 -7.29 -5.17
C TYR A 132 10.80 -7.30 -4.34
N GLY A 133 10.59 -6.27 -3.52
CA GLY A 133 9.41 -6.09 -2.67
C GLY A 133 8.38 -5.19 -3.35
N ASP A 134 8.64 -3.88 -3.35
CA ASP A 134 7.65 -2.87 -3.71
C ASP A 134 7.20 -2.95 -5.18
N VAL A 135 8.13 -2.74 -6.13
CA VAL A 135 7.79 -2.72 -7.56
C VAL A 135 7.33 -4.10 -8.05
N ALA A 136 7.90 -5.16 -7.49
CA ALA A 136 7.44 -6.53 -7.78
C ALA A 136 5.99 -6.76 -7.32
N SER A 137 5.63 -6.25 -6.14
CA SER A 137 4.27 -6.35 -5.61
C SER A 137 3.30 -5.46 -6.39
N LEU A 138 3.72 -4.27 -6.81
CA LEU A 138 2.96 -3.40 -7.73
C LEU A 138 2.58 -4.15 -9.01
N ILE A 139 3.57 -4.75 -9.70
CA ILE A 139 3.34 -5.49 -10.95
C ILE A 139 2.37 -6.66 -10.73
N LYS A 140 2.54 -7.41 -9.63
CA LYS A 140 1.65 -8.52 -9.28
C LYS A 140 0.22 -8.05 -8.99
N ASN A 141 0.07 -6.96 -8.23
CA ASN A 141 -1.24 -6.39 -7.89
C ASN A 141 -1.97 -5.90 -9.14
N LEU A 142 -1.28 -5.20 -10.04
CA LEU A 142 -1.85 -4.76 -11.33
C LEU A 142 -2.35 -5.96 -12.14
N ARG A 143 -1.50 -7.00 -12.31
CA ARG A 143 -1.87 -8.22 -13.05
C ARG A 143 -3.03 -8.98 -12.40
N TYR A 144 -3.08 -9.01 -11.06
CA TYR A 144 -4.18 -9.61 -10.32
C TYR A 144 -5.51 -8.89 -10.59
N TYR A 145 -5.55 -7.57 -10.43
CA TYR A 145 -6.77 -6.78 -10.67
C TYR A 145 -7.16 -6.71 -12.15
N ALA A 146 -6.20 -6.77 -13.07
CA ALA A 146 -6.48 -6.93 -14.50
C ALA A 146 -7.31 -8.18 -14.77
N GLY A 147 -7.03 -9.29 -14.08
CA GLY A 147 -7.79 -10.54 -14.16
C GLY A 147 -9.22 -10.44 -13.64
N TRP A 148 -9.53 -9.49 -12.76
CA TRP A 148 -10.86 -9.27 -12.22
C TRP A 148 -11.76 -8.37 -13.09
N ALA A 149 -11.20 -7.67 -14.08
CA ALA A 149 -11.89 -6.63 -14.84
C ALA A 149 -13.20 -7.09 -15.50
N ASP A 150 -13.27 -8.38 -15.90
CA ASP A 150 -14.40 -9.03 -16.56
C ASP A 150 -15.03 -10.17 -15.73
N LYS A 151 -14.67 -10.32 -14.44
CA LYS A 151 -15.11 -11.45 -13.59
C LYS A 151 -15.94 -11.05 -12.38
N ASN A 152 -16.11 -9.75 -12.15
CA ASN A 152 -17.03 -9.28 -11.12
C ASN A 152 -18.46 -9.29 -11.69
N HIS A 153 -19.21 -10.37 -11.41
CA HIS A 153 -20.53 -10.59 -11.96
C HIS A 153 -21.63 -10.00 -11.07
N GLY A 154 -22.75 -9.65 -11.71
CA GLY A 154 -24.01 -9.39 -11.04
C GLY A 154 -24.63 -10.65 -10.44
N LYS A 155 -25.85 -10.53 -9.91
CA LYS A 155 -26.63 -11.67 -9.41
C LYS A 155 -28.04 -11.65 -9.97
N THR A 156 -28.59 -12.83 -10.25
CA THR A 156 -30.03 -13.04 -10.44
C THR A 156 -30.63 -13.44 -9.11
N LEU A 157 -31.66 -12.72 -8.67
CA LEU A 157 -32.23 -12.89 -7.34
C LEU A 157 -33.58 -13.63 -7.43
N PRO A 158 -33.77 -14.72 -6.66
CA PRO A 158 -35.04 -15.41 -6.56
C PRO A 158 -35.97 -14.65 -5.61
N ILE A 159 -36.52 -13.53 -6.10
CA ILE A 159 -37.47 -12.72 -5.32
C ILE A 159 -38.86 -13.35 -5.34
N ASP A 160 -39.61 -13.16 -4.26
CA ASP A 160 -41.00 -13.58 -4.17
C ASP A 160 -41.88 -12.89 -5.24
N GLY A 161 -42.93 -13.60 -5.67
CA GLY A 161 -43.89 -13.09 -6.65
C GLY A 161 -43.46 -13.29 -8.11
N LYS A 162 -44.14 -12.60 -9.03
CA LYS A 162 -43.92 -12.74 -10.49
C LYS A 162 -43.01 -11.63 -11.01
N TYR A 163 -41.80 -11.54 -10.46
CA TYR A 163 -40.80 -10.55 -10.85
C TYR A 163 -39.48 -11.21 -11.25
N PHE A 164 -38.79 -10.61 -12.22
CA PHE A 164 -37.40 -10.92 -12.51
C PHE A 164 -36.51 -9.83 -11.91
N ALA A 165 -35.65 -10.22 -10.96
CA ALA A 165 -34.74 -9.31 -10.29
C ALA A 165 -33.28 -9.65 -10.61
N CYS A 166 -32.51 -8.65 -11.01
CA CYS A 166 -31.07 -8.77 -11.17
C CYS A 166 -30.37 -7.53 -10.60
N VAL A 167 -29.14 -7.74 -10.14
CA VAL A 167 -28.23 -6.66 -9.71
C VAL A 167 -27.05 -6.61 -10.67
N TRP A 168 -26.72 -5.41 -11.10
CA TRP A 168 -25.50 -5.16 -11.86
C TRP A 168 -24.33 -5.07 -10.88
N PRO A 169 -23.15 -5.62 -11.24
CA PRO A 169 -21.97 -5.42 -10.43
C PRO A 169 -21.67 -3.92 -10.36
N ASP A 170 -21.26 -3.44 -9.20
CA ASP A 170 -20.81 -2.07 -9.09
C ASP A 170 -19.54 -1.93 -9.94
N HIS A 171 -19.62 -1.13 -11.02
CA HIS A 171 -18.50 -0.86 -11.90
C HIS A 171 -17.53 0.17 -11.31
N THR A 172 -17.71 0.61 -10.07
CA THR A 172 -16.63 1.24 -9.30
C THR A 172 -15.61 0.18 -8.88
N MET A 173 -14.99 -0.50 -9.87
CA MET A 173 -13.61 -0.91 -9.71
C MET A 173 -12.80 0.38 -9.85
N GLU A 174 -12.86 1.22 -8.81
CA GLU A 174 -11.91 2.27 -8.58
C GLU A 174 -10.58 1.54 -8.41
N LEU A 175 -9.83 1.42 -9.51
CA LEU A 175 -8.43 1.09 -9.37
C LEU A 175 -7.88 2.13 -8.38
N PRO A 176 -7.12 1.71 -7.36
CA PRO A 176 -6.45 2.64 -6.45
C PRO A 176 -5.61 3.71 -7.17
N THR A 177 -5.34 3.50 -8.46
CA THR A 177 -4.62 4.42 -9.33
C THR A 177 -5.40 5.67 -9.72
N ALA A 178 -6.75 5.69 -9.77
CA ALA A 178 -7.48 6.88 -10.22
C ALA A 178 -7.51 7.99 -9.16
N ASP A 179 -7.81 7.63 -7.91
CA ASP A 179 -7.63 8.53 -6.76
C ASP A 179 -6.14 8.76 -6.47
N GLY A 180 -5.33 7.72 -6.69
CA GLY A 180 -3.87 7.76 -6.58
C GLY A 180 -3.16 8.67 -7.57
N ILE A 181 -3.75 9.09 -8.70
CA ILE A 181 -3.09 9.99 -9.67
C ILE A 181 -3.17 11.47 -9.23
N VAL A 182 -4.24 11.87 -8.54
CA VAL A 182 -4.32 13.20 -7.90
C VAL A 182 -3.52 13.22 -6.60
N GLU A 183 -3.50 12.10 -5.87
CA GLU A 183 -2.70 11.95 -4.66
C GLU A 183 -1.20 11.79 -4.91
N ALA A 184 -0.76 11.05 -5.94
CA ALA A 184 0.67 10.80 -6.20
C ALA A 184 1.43 12.08 -6.60
N GLY A 185 0.78 12.99 -7.35
CA GLY A 185 1.37 14.29 -7.68
C GLY A 185 1.51 15.22 -6.46
N SER A 186 0.79 14.92 -5.37
CA SER A 186 0.82 15.69 -4.11
C SER A 186 1.66 15.03 -3.02
N ARG A 187 2.09 13.76 -3.19
CA ARG A 187 2.62 12.91 -2.10
C ARG A 187 4.03 12.34 -2.33
N ALA A 188 4.67 12.63 -3.46
CA ALA A 188 6.03 12.16 -3.77
C ALA A 188 7.15 12.98 -3.08
N GLY A 189 7.05 13.22 -1.77
CA GLY A 189 8.14 13.93 -1.11
C GLY A 189 8.06 14.22 0.38
N ASP A 190 6.95 13.98 1.06
CA ASP A 190 6.94 14.19 2.52
C ASP A 190 5.92 13.28 3.22
N TRP A 191 6.33 12.04 3.49
CA TRP A 191 5.56 11.12 4.34
C TRP A 191 5.63 11.48 5.83
N GLN A 192 6.27 12.58 6.23
CA GLN A 192 6.42 12.93 7.64
C GLN A 192 5.96 14.33 8.04
N HIS A 193 5.80 15.28 7.11
CA HIS A 193 5.33 16.61 7.44
C HIS A 193 4.47 17.26 6.33
N ARG A 194 3.24 17.65 6.73
CA ARG A 194 2.39 18.65 6.06
C ARG A 194 1.81 18.26 4.69
N ASP A 195 0.58 17.73 4.70
CA ASP A 195 -0.46 18.19 3.74
C ASP A 195 -1.87 17.82 4.20
N THR A 196 -2.48 18.71 5.00
CA THR A 196 -3.89 18.61 5.44
C THR A 196 -4.86 19.33 4.50
N GLN A 197 -4.37 20.15 3.56
CA GLN A 197 -5.23 21.01 2.73
C GLN A 197 -5.80 20.29 1.50
N ALA A 198 -4.98 19.56 0.73
CA ALA A 198 -5.45 18.84 -0.46
C ALA A 198 -6.39 17.66 -0.11
N GLY A 199 -6.00 16.81 0.86
CA GLY A 199 -6.87 15.69 1.31
C GLY A 199 -8.16 16.16 2.02
N GLY A 200 -8.14 17.33 2.67
CA GLY A 200 -9.34 17.96 3.23
C GLY A 200 -10.30 18.48 2.15
N ALA A 201 -9.75 19.03 1.06
CA ALA A 201 -10.55 19.49 -0.08
C ALA A 201 -11.23 18.31 -0.79
N ASP A 202 -10.52 17.20 -1.00
CA ASP A 202 -11.03 15.99 -1.65
C ASP A 202 -12.18 15.34 -0.85
N SER A 203 -11.96 15.09 0.44
CA SER A 203 -12.95 14.45 1.32
C SER A 203 -14.26 15.24 1.45
N SER A 204 -14.22 16.58 1.41
CA SER A 204 -15.40 17.45 1.47
C SER A 204 -16.04 17.74 0.11
N HIS A 205 -15.43 17.31 -1.00
CA HIS A 205 -15.90 17.59 -2.34
C HIS A 205 -17.17 16.75 -2.67
N ARG A 206 -18.34 17.39 -2.71
CA ARG A 206 -19.65 16.73 -2.98
C ARG A 206 -19.73 15.97 -4.31
N PRO A 207 -19.05 16.40 -5.39
CA PRO A 207 -19.03 15.69 -6.67
C PRO A 207 -18.51 14.23 -6.66
N LEU A 208 -17.78 13.79 -5.62
CA LEU A 208 -17.16 12.47 -5.58
C LEU A 208 -18.08 11.42 -4.96
N SER A 209 -18.09 10.22 -5.55
CA SER A 209 -18.90 9.07 -5.11
C SER A 209 -18.31 8.31 -3.93
N SER A 210 -17.00 8.40 -3.73
CA SER A 210 -16.22 7.69 -2.72
C SER A 210 -14.97 8.48 -2.36
N THR A 211 -14.34 8.11 -1.24
CA THR A 211 -12.99 8.56 -0.86
C THR A 211 -12.29 7.42 -0.12
N THR A 212 -11.07 7.09 -0.55
CA THR A 212 -10.20 6.13 0.13
C THR A 212 -9.08 6.89 0.84
N GLY A 213 -8.80 6.55 2.09
CA GLY A 213 -7.72 7.17 2.86
C GLY A 213 -6.83 6.14 3.52
N GLU A 214 -5.52 6.24 3.29
CA GLU A 214 -4.51 5.51 4.07
C GLU A 214 -3.86 6.48 5.06
N GLY A 215 -3.69 6.06 6.31
CA GLY A 215 -3.07 6.89 7.33
C GLY A 215 -2.28 6.07 8.34
N ARG A 216 -1.05 6.48 8.62
CA ARG A 216 -0.14 5.81 9.56
C ARG A 216 -0.14 6.49 10.93
N GLY A 217 0.01 5.73 12.02
CA GLY A 217 0.10 6.36 13.35
C GLY A 217 -1.23 6.88 13.90
N GLU A 218 -1.14 7.50 15.08
CA GLU A 218 -2.19 8.36 15.61
C GLU A 218 -2.56 9.52 14.67
N ARG A 219 -1.57 10.02 13.90
CA ARG A 219 -1.81 11.05 12.88
C ARG A 219 -2.75 10.53 11.80
N GLY A 220 -2.52 9.30 11.31
CA GLY A 220 -3.42 8.61 10.40
C GLY A 220 -4.83 8.46 10.95
N ALA A 221 -4.99 8.02 12.20
CA ALA A 221 -6.30 7.93 12.83
C ALA A 221 -7.01 9.29 12.99
N ARG A 222 -6.27 10.36 13.31
CA ARG A 222 -6.81 11.73 13.35
C ARG A 222 -7.25 12.22 11.97
N VAL A 223 -6.44 11.99 10.95
CA VAL A 223 -6.77 12.32 9.55
C VAL A 223 -7.97 11.51 9.06
N GLY A 224 -8.05 10.21 9.39
CA GLY A 224 -9.20 9.37 9.08
C GLY A 224 -10.50 9.91 9.67
N LYS A 225 -10.47 10.39 10.93
CA LYS A 225 -11.63 11.07 11.56
C LYS A 225 -12.00 12.37 10.83
N LEU A 226 -11.02 13.12 10.31
CA LEU A 226 -11.27 14.33 9.51
C LEU A 226 -11.89 14.00 8.16
N ILE A 227 -11.37 12.98 7.45
CA ILE A 227 -11.94 12.49 6.18
C ILE A 227 -13.38 12.05 6.41
N GLN A 228 -13.63 11.28 7.48
CA GLN A 228 -14.97 10.83 7.84
C GLN A 228 -15.93 11.99 8.09
N ARG A 229 -15.49 13.02 8.83
CA ARG A 229 -16.28 14.25 9.05
C ARG A 229 -16.53 15.04 7.77
N GLY A 230 -15.53 15.15 6.89
CA GLY A 230 -15.63 15.85 5.62
C GLY A 230 -16.63 15.17 4.66
N ALA A 231 -16.61 13.84 4.64
CA ALA A 231 -17.49 13.03 3.83
C ALA A 231 -18.94 12.98 4.36
N ALA A 232 -19.15 13.14 5.68
CA ALA A 232 -20.46 13.05 6.32
C ALA A 232 -21.51 13.99 5.70
N GLY A 233 -21.11 15.17 5.23
CA GLY A 233 -22.02 16.12 4.58
C GLY A 233 -22.53 15.68 3.20
N SER A 234 -21.89 14.69 2.56
CA SER A 234 -22.27 14.15 1.25
C SER A 234 -22.68 12.68 1.27
N VAL A 235 -22.47 12.00 2.41
CA VAL A 235 -22.72 10.56 2.60
C VAL A 235 -22.00 9.69 1.54
N LYS A 236 -20.86 10.17 1.03
CA LYS A 236 -20.00 9.40 0.13
C LYS A 236 -19.47 8.16 0.84
N ARG A 237 -19.20 7.10 0.07
CA ARG A 237 -18.63 5.85 0.60
C ARG A 237 -17.20 6.10 1.05
N ILE A 238 -16.80 5.53 2.19
CA ILE A 238 -15.47 5.71 2.76
C ILE A 238 -14.89 4.36 3.13
N THR A 239 -13.66 4.12 2.71
CA THR A 239 -12.81 3.03 3.19
C THR A 239 -11.55 3.67 3.79
N LEU A 240 -11.20 3.31 5.02
CA LEU A 240 -10.03 3.84 5.73
C LEU A 240 -9.12 2.71 6.17
N GLU A 241 -7.88 2.71 5.67
CA GLU A 241 -6.80 1.85 6.15
C GLU A 241 -5.92 2.68 7.10
N LEU A 242 -5.94 2.35 8.39
CA LEU A 242 -5.32 3.16 9.44
C LEU A 242 -4.15 2.44 10.13
N GLY A 243 -3.40 3.17 10.93
CA GLY A 243 -2.28 2.65 11.71
C GLY A 243 -2.66 1.51 12.66
N GLY A 244 -1.65 0.78 13.12
CA GLY A 244 -1.84 -0.40 13.95
C GLY A 244 -0.73 -0.61 14.97
N LYS A 245 -1.09 -1.18 16.12
CA LYS A 245 -0.13 -1.66 17.13
C LYS A 245 -0.22 -3.17 17.24
N SER A 246 0.15 -3.84 16.15
CA SER A 246 -0.04 -5.27 15.95
C SER A 246 0.80 -6.10 16.94
N PRO A 247 0.17 -6.92 17.81
CA PRO A 247 0.91 -7.80 18.72
C PRO A 247 1.52 -8.97 17.94
N ASN A 248 2.75 -9.33 18.31
CA ASN A 248 3.42 -10.53 17.84
C ASN A 248 3.68 -11.45 19.04
N ILE A 249 2.96 -12.58 19.11
CA ILE A 249 2.96 -13.50 20.26
C ILE A 249 3.86 -14.69 19.96
N VAL A 250 4.87 -14.89 20.80
CA VAL A 250 5.85 -15.98 20.68
C VAL A 250 5.64 -16.94 21.86
N LEU A 251 5.13 -18.15 21.60
CA LEU A 251 4.91 -19.16 22.65
C LEU A 251 6.20 -19.94 22.93
N ALA A 252 6.26 -20.58 24.10
CA ALA A 252 7.45 -21.30 24.55
C ALA A 252 7.85 -22.47 23.64
N ASP A 253 6.89 -23.06 22.92
CA ASP A 253 7.07 -24.16 21.97
C ASP A 253 7.44 -23.69 20.55
N CYS A 254 7.62 -22.39 20.32
CA CYS A 254 8.00 -21.88 19.01
C CYS A 254 9.41 -22.32 18.58
N ASP A 255 9.65 -22.40 17.27
CA ASP A 255 11.01 -22.39 16.75
C ASP A 255 11.60 -20.98 16.93
N LEU A 256 12.49 -20.85 17.91
CA LEU A 256 13.12 -19.59 18.26
C LEU A 256 13.96 -19.03 17.09
N GLN A 257 14.57 -19.86 16.26
CA GLN A 257 15.35 -19.37 15.11
C GLN A 257 14.48 -18.67 14.08
N HIS A 258 13.21 -19.06 13.99
CA HIS A 258 12.23 -18.44 13.11
C HIS A 258 11.61 -17.18 13.73
N ALA A 259 11.47 -17.14 15.06
CA ALA A 259 10.85 -16.02 15.78
C ALA A 259 11.80 -14.86 16.11
N LEU A 260 13.12 -15.08 16.09
CA LEU A 260 14.12 -14.07 16.44
C LEU A 260 14.25 -12.97 15.39
N ALA A 261 14.23 -11.72 15.85
CA ALA A 261 14.64 -10.58 15.05
C ALA A 261 16.15 -10.61 14.82
N LYS A 262 16.58 -10.45 13.57
CA LYS A 262 18.00 -10.39 13.20
C LYS A 262 18.52 -8.95 13.32
N LYS A 263 19.78 -8.80 13.73
CA LYS A 263 20.50 -7.53 13.65
C LYS A 263 20.59 -7.12 12.19
N ARG A 264 20.16 -5.90 11.88
CA ARG A 264 20.20 -5.35 10.52
C ARG A 264 21.39 -4.42 10.32
N VAL A 265 21.93 -4.40 9.11
CA VAL A 265 22.97 -3.44 8.71
C VAL A 265 22.32 -2.14 8.25
N LEU A 266 22.68 -1.03 8.90
CA LEU A 266 22.31 0.32 8.47
C LEU A 266 23.37 0.88 7.54
N GLY A 267 22.96 1.64 6.53
CA GLY A 267 23.88 2.23 5.57
C GLY A 267 23.17 2.98 4.45
N ASP A 268 23.93 3.25 3.38
CA ASP A 268 23.42 3.83 2.15
C ASP A 268 22.34 2.91 1.55
N PRO A 269 21.11 3.40 1.29
CA PRO A 269 20.04 2.63 0.66
C PRO A 269 20.42 1.99 -0.70
N PHE A 270 21.42 2.53 -1.40
CA PHE A 270 21.91 1.97 -2.66
C PHE A 270 23.01 0.91 -2.48
N ASP A 271 23.60 0.76 -1.29
CA ASP A 271 24.54 -0.32 -1.01
C ASP A 271 23.77 -1.65 -0.88
N PRO A 272 24.08 -2.69 -1.69
CA PRO A 272 23.44 -4.01 -1.59
C PRO A 272 23.56 -4.69 -0.22
N LYS A 273 24.49 -4.26 0.64
CA LYS A 273 24.67 -4.78 2.01
C LYS A 273 23.73 -4.12 3.02
N THR A 274 23.08 -3.02 2.66
CA THR A 274 22.17 -2.31 3.54
C THR A 274 20.83 -3.04 3.63
N GLU A 275 20.44 -3.40 4.85
CA GLU A 275 19.17 -4.08 5.14
C GLU A 275 18.12 -3.11 5.71
N GLN A 276 18.54 -1.92 6.14
CA GLN A 276 17.69 -0.88 6.71
C GLN A 276 18.19 0.52 6.31
N GLY A 277 17.29 1.34 5.77
CA GLY A 277 17.58 2.72 5.39
C GLY A 277 17.79 3.68 6.57
N PRO A 278 18.21 4.94 6.29
CA PRO A 278 18.43 5.98 7.30
C PRO A 278 17.14 6.35 8.04
N GLN A 279 17.28 6.74 9.30
CA GLN A 279 16.16 6.95 10.23
C GLN A 279 15.85 8.43 10.37
N MET A 280 14.56 8.78 10.35
CA MET A 280 14.06 10.07 10.80
C MET A 280 13.46 9.90 12.21
N ASP A 281 13.98 10.67 13.16
CA ASP A 281 13.69 10.55 14.59
C ASP A 281 12.34 11.19 14.93
N ILE A 282 11.34 10.39 15.31
CA ILE A 282 10.11 10.89 15.95
C ILE A 282 9.58 9.85 16.95
N ALA A 283 9.87 10.05 18.24
CA ALA A 283 9.35 9.24 19.34
C ALA A 283 8.21 9.96 20.08
N THR A 284 7.12 9.24 20.38
CA THR A 284 6.32 9.29 21.65
C THR A 284 5.01 8.49 21.59
N VAL A 285 4.51 8.16 20.40
CA VAL A 285 3.36 7.30 20.05
C VAL A 285 3.71 6.49 18.78
N GLU A 286 2.94 5.46 18.37
CA GLU A 286 3.26 4.48 17.28
C GLU A 286 4.60 4.75 16.58
N ILE A 287 5.64 4.04 17.01
CA ILE A 287 7.04 4.48 16.86
C ILE A 287 7.43 4.65 15.38
N PHE A 288 6.84 3.86 14.48
CA PHE A 288 7.05 3.89 13.02
C PHE A 288 8.53 3.84 12.55
N GLY A 289 9.43 3.54 13.48
CA GLY A 289 10.86 3.28 13.31
C GLY A 289 11.23 1.92 13.91
N PRO A 290 12.49 1.47 13.77
CA PRO A 290 12.92 0.13 14.12
C PRO A 290 13.12 -0.06 15.63
N VAL A 291 12.07 0.14 16.42
CA VAL A 291 12.05 -0.05 17.88
C VAL A 291 11.15 -1.23 18.22
N GLN A 292 11.79 -2.36 18.54
CA GLN A 292 11.09 -3.57 18.96
C GLN A 292 10.80 -3.55 20.46
N GLN A 293 9.52 -3.73 20.83
CA GLN A 293 9.12 -3.89 22.22
C GLN A 293 8.95 -5.37 22.53
N ILE A 294 9.59 -5.84 23.62
CA ILE A 294 9.51 -7.23 24.07
C ILE A 294 8.84 -7.25 25.43
N LEU A 295 7.70 -7.94 25.53
CA LEU A 295 6.95 -8.10 26.77
C LEU A 295 6.87 -9.58 27.14
N LYS A 296 7.11 -9.90 28.41
CA LYS A 296 6.92 -11.26 28.95
C LYS A 296 5.46 -11.44 29.38
N PHE A 297 4.97 -12.67 29.30
CA PHE A 297 3.66 -13.12 29.77
C PHE A 297 3.81 -14.53 30.37
N SER A 298 2.85 -14.96 31.19
CA SER A 298 2.92 -16.25 31.89
C SER A 298 1.83 -17.24 31.48
N SER A 299 0.68 -16.76 30.95
CA SER A 299 -0.39 -17.63 30.45
C SER A 299 -0.95 -17.19 29.10
N LEU A 300 -1.63 -18.11 28.42
CA LEU A 300 -2.23 -17.85 27.11
C LEU A 300 -3.40 -16.87 27.22
N GLU A 301 -4.19 -16.96 28.29
CA GLU A 301 -5.31 -16.07 28.58
C GLU A 301 -4.81 -14.64 28.84
N GLU A 302 -3.72 -14.50 29.60
CA GLU A 302 -3.11 -13.21 29.91
C GLU A 302 -2.63 -12.51 28.63
N VAL A 303 -1.88 -13.22 27.78
CA VAL A 303 -1.35 -12.63 26.55
C VAL A 303 -2.46 -12.26 25.57
N VAL A 304 -3.51 -13.07 25.46
CA VAL A 304 -4.68 -12.75 24.65
C VAL A 304 -5.42 -11.53 25.22
N GLN A 305 -5.59 -11.42 26.53
CA GLN A 305 -6.25 -10.25 27.10
C GLN A 305 -5.44 -8.98 26.80
N ARG A 306 -4.13 -9.01 27.03
CA ARG A 306 -3.19 -7.89 26.83
C ARG A 306 -3.00 -7.50 25.37
N ALA A 307 -2.84 -8.48 24.48
CA ALA A 307 -2.63 -8.26 23.05
C ALA A 307 -3.72 -7.41 22.41
N ASN A 308 -4.88 -7.39 23.05
CA ASN A 308 -6.07 -6.83 22.49
C ASN A 308 -6.69 -5.75 23.38
N ASP A 309 -6.04 -5.44 24.51
CA ASP A 309 -6.29 -4.25 25.30
C ASP A 309 -5.68 -3.03 24.56
N THR A 310 -6.25 -2.73 23.40
CA THR A 310 -5.79 -1.68 22.51
C THR A 310 -6.94 -1.18 21.64
N GLU A 311 -6.90 0.09 21.25
CA GLU A 311 -7.85 0.68 20.30
C GLU A 311 -7.51 0.33 18.83
N TYR A 312 -6.37 -0.30 18.60
CA TYR A 312 -5.89 -0.70 17.27
C TYR A 312 -6.26 -2.15 16.93
N GLY A 313 -6.23 -2.50 15.63
CA GLY A 313 -6.57 -3.86 15.19
C GLY A 313 -6.22 -4.17 13.73
N LEU A 314 -5.06 -3.72 13.26
CA LEU A 314 -4.65 -3.89 11.86
C LEU A 314 -4.22 -5.33 11.54
N ALA A 315 -3.37 -5.92 12.37
CA ALA A 315 -2.86 -7.27 12.20
C ALA A 315 -2.41 -7.86 13.54
N ALA A 316 -2.06 -9.15 13.52
CA ALA A 316 -1.30 -9.82 14.58
C ALA A 316 -0.69 -11.13 14.07
N ALA A 317 0.23 -11.68 14.87
CA ALA A 317 0.85 -12.97 14.60
C ALA A 317 0.99 -13.80 15.87
N VAL A 318 0.93 -15.13 15.72
CA VAL A 318 1.20 -16.12 16.76
C VAL A 318 2.20 -17.15 16.24
N PHE A 319 3.23 -17.44 17.03
CA PHE A 319 4.28 -18.41 16.74
C PHE A 319 4.22 -19.54 17.76
N SER A 320 3.94 -20.76 17.29
CA SER A 320 3.80 -21.99 18.09
C SER A 320 3.94 -23.19 17.15
N GLN A 321 4.26 -24.37 17.71
CA GLN A 321 4.21 -25.64 16.99
C GLN A 321 2.89 -26.39 17.26
N ASP A 322 2.11 -25.96 18.25
CA ASP A 322 0.83 -26.54 18.65
C ASP A 322 -0.34 -25.89 17.89
N VAL A 323 -0.99 -26.69 17.04
CA VAL A 323 -2.11 -26.26 16.18
C VAL A 323 -3.33 -25.82 16.99
N ASP A 324 -3.60 -26.45 18.14
CA ASP A 324 -4.76 -26.12 18.96
C ASP A 324 -4.57 -24.76 19.63
N ARG A 325 -3.35 -24.46 20.09
CA ARG A 325 -3.01 -23.12 20.62
C ARG A 325 -3.08 -22.05 19.54
N ILE A 326 -2.57 -22.35 18.34
CA ILE A 326 -2.66 -21.44 17.19
C ILE A 326 -4.13 -21.15 16.88
N ASN A 327 -4.95 -22.19 16.73
CA ASN A 327 -6.38 -22.04 16.43
C ASN A 327 -7.11 -21.28 17.53
N TYR A 328 -6.83 -21.59 18.80
CA TYR A 328 -7.38 -20.85 19.93
C TYR A 328 -7.04 -19.37 19.84
N VAL A 329 -5.76 -19.00 19.68
CA VAL A 329 -5.36 -17.58 19.62
C VAL A 329 -5.96 -16.85 18.41
N ILE A 330 -5.99 -17.49 17.23
CA ILE A 330 -6.58 -16.92 16.01
C ILE A 330 -8.09 -16.72 16.16
N GLN A 331 -8.80 -17.67 16.77
CA GLN A 331 -10.24 -17.59 16.97
C GLN A 331 -10.62 -16.62 18.09
N VAL A 332 -9.78 -16.51 19.11
CA VAL A 332 -10.09 -15.74 20.32
C VAL A 332 -9.85 -14.23 20.10
N ARG A 333 -9.27 -13.75 18.98
CA ARG A 333 -9.50 -12.36 18.50
C ARG A 333 -9.00 -12.00 17.09
N PHE A 334 -9.74 -11.09 16.42
CA PHE A 334 -9.33 -9.75 15.92
C PHE A 334 -10.54 -8.93 15.38
N ALA A 335 -11.71 -9.00 16.04
CA ALA A 335 -12.89 -8.20 15.66
C ALA A 335 -13.54 -7.56 16.91
N ARG A 336 -13.88 -6.26 16.77
CA ARG A 336 -14.56 -5.34 17.72
C ARG A 336 -15.27 -5.99 18.91
N ARG A 337 -14.99 -5.48 20.12
CA ARG A 337 -16.05 -5.32 21.14
C ARG A 337 -17.07 -4.31 20.60
N HIS A 338 -18.25 -4.75 20.19
CA HIS A 338 -19.44 -3.91 20.26
C HIS A 338 -19.84 -3.82 21.73
N GLY A 339 -19.20 -2.90 22.46
CA GLY A 339 -19.71 -2.42 23.74
C GLY A 339 -20.59 -1.21 23.44
N VAL A 340 -21.90 -1.38 23.56
CA VAL A 340 -22.85 -0.27 23.69
C VAL A 340 -22.53 0.39 25.03
N GLY A 341 -22.12 1.66 24.99
CA GLY A 341 -21.86 2.52 26.14
C GLY A 341 -22.05 3.96 25.73
#